data_AF-A0A397BQW0-F1
#
_entry.id   AF-A0A397BQW0-F1
#
_cell.length_a   1.000
_cell.length_b   1.000
_cell.length_c   1.000
_cell.angle_alpha   90.00
_cell.angle_beta   90.00
_cell.angle_gamma   90.00
#
_symmetry.space_group_name_H-M   'P 1'
#
loop_
_entity.id
_entity.type
_entity.pdbx_description
1 polymer ?
#
loop_
_entity_poly.entity_id
_entity_poly.type
_entity_poly.pdbx_seq_one_letter_code
_entity_poly.pdbx_strand_id
1 'polypeptide(L)'
;MGNFVRSMAAYSLVCYILRIKDRHNGNIMLDADGHLIHIDYGFMLGIQPGGRFSLEQRVPFKLTTEMVDAMGGTQSEYFREFVTLLIQGFLALRV
;
A
#
# COMPACT_ATOMS: atom_id res chain seq x y z
N MET A 1 -16.36 3.16 2.45
CA MET A 1 -15.24 3.24 3.41
C MET A 1 -14.60 1.88 3.71
N GLY A 2 -15.36 0.86 4.10
CA GLY A 2 -14.79 -0.48 4.36
C GLY A 2 -13.99 -1.07 3.19
N ASN A 3 -14.44 -0.85 1.95
CA ASN A 3 -13.72 -1.26 0.74
C ASN A 3 -12.35 -0.59 0.62
N PHE A 4 -12.28 0.72 0.88
CA PHE A 4 -11.05 1.51 0.86
C PHE A 4 -10.04 0.98 1.87
N VAL A 5 -10.48 0.78 3.12
CA VAL A 5 -9.64 0.28 4.21
C VAL A 5 -9.08 -1.11 3.90
N ARG A 6 -9.93 -2.03 3.44
CA ARG A 6 -9.52 -3.42 3.10
C ARG A 6 -8.58 -3.47 1.92
N SER A 7 -8.88 -2.76 0.84
CA SER A 7 -8.02 -2.69 -0.35
C SER A 7 -6.70 -1.99 -0.05
N MET A 8 -6.71 -0.92 0.75
CA MET A 8 -5.49 -0.27 1.22
C MET A 8 -4.63 -1.21 2.05
N ALA A 9 -5.19 -1.96 3.00
CA ALA A 9 -4.44 -2.95 3.77
C ALA A 9 -3.85 -4.06 2.87
N ALA A 10 -4.64 -4.60 1.95
CA ALA A 10 -4.19 -5.64 1.03
C ALA A 10 -3.05 -5.15 0.12
N TYR A 11 -3.20 -4.00 -0.54
CA TYR A 11 -2.16 -3.46 -1.41
C TYR A 11 -0.91 -3.00 -0.65
N SER A 12 -1.05 -2.57 0.61
CA SER A 12 0.08 -2.30 1.49
C SER A 12 0.96 -3.54 1.70
N LEU A 13 0.33 -4.70 1.95
CA LEU A 13 1.05 -5.98 2.08
C LEU A 13 1.68 -6.41 0.75
N VAL A 14 0.93 -6.29 -0.36
CA VAL A 14 1.42 -6.64 -1.70
C VAL A 14 2.66 -5.81 -2.05
N CYS A 15 2.62 -4.50 -1.85
CA CYS A 15 3.77 -3.62 -2.11
C CYS A 15 4.97 -3.99 -1.25
N TYR A 16 4.75 -4.28 0.03
CA TYR A 16 5.79 -4.65 0.97
C TYR A 16 6.48 -5.97 0.60
N ILE A 17 5.69 -7.02 0.33
CA ILE A 17 6.20 -8.38 0.07
C ILE A 17 6.88 -8.46 -1.29
N LEU A 18 6.24 -7.94 -2.33
CA LEU A 18 6.77 -7.99 -3.69
C LEU A 18 7.81 -6.89 -3.96
N ARG A 19 8.07 -6.03 -2.97
CA ARG A 19 8.96 -4.87 -3.07
C ARG A 19 8.64 -4.03 -4.31
N ILE A 20 7.37 -3.74 -4.51
CA ILE A 20 6.89 -2.91 -5.62
C ILE A 20 7.33 -1.48 -5.37
N LYS A 21 7.89 -0.85 -6.42
CA LYS A 21 8.44 0.51 -6.39
C LYS A 21 7.62 1.46 -7.23
N ASP A 22 8.05 2.71 -7.32
CA ASP A 22 7.44 3.72 -8.19
C ASP A 22 5.92 3.84 -7.98
N ARG A 23 5.53 3.93 -6.70
CA ARG A 23 4.13 4.13 -6.28
C ARG A 23 3.85 5.62 -6.13
N HIS A 24 3.09 6.16 -7.08
CA HIS A 24 2.64 7.54 -7.16
C HIS A 24 1.16 7.60 -7.54
N ASN A 25 0.54 8.79 -7.45
CA ASN A 25 -0.90 8.96 -7.66
C ASN A 25 -1.38 8.53 -9.06
N GLY A 26 -0.52 8.60 -10.09
CA GLY A 26 -0.84 8.05 -11.42
C GLY A 26 -1.01 6.52 -11.49
N ASN A 27 -0.45 5.77 -10.52
CA ASN A 27 -0.47 4.31 -10.46
C ASN A 27 -1.39 3.76 -9.36
N ILE A 28 -2.10 4.66 -8.66
CA ILE A 28 -3.02 4.33 -7.57
C ILE A 28 -4.39 4.90 -7.95
N MET A 29 -5.30 4.02 -8.32
CA MET A 29 -6.65 4.36 -8.74
C MET A 29 -7.65 4.10 -7.61
N LEU A 30 -8.83 4.72 -7.74
CA LEU A 30 -9.98 4.49 -6.89
C LEU A 30 -11.16 4.14 -7.79
N ASP A 31 -11.84 3.02 -7.54
CA ASP A 31 -13.05 2.67 -8.27
C ASP A 31 -14.32 3.35 -7.68
N ALA A 32 -15.46 3.15 -8.35
CA ALA A 32 -16.73 3.73 -7.93
C ALA A 32 -17.27 3.14 -6.61
N ASP A 33 -16.84 1.92 -6.25
CA ASP A 33 -17.23 1.24 -5.01
C ASP A 33 -16.29 1.57 -3.83
N GLY A 34 -15.26 2.39 -4.09
CA GLY A 34 -14.29 2.86 -3.12
C GLY A 34 -13.13 1.90 -2.84
N HIS A 35 -12.80 0.97 -3.75
CA HIS A 35 -11.57 0.18 -3.68
C HIS A 35 -10.40 0.97 -4.23
N LEU A 36 -9.29 0.92 -3.50
CA LEU A 36 -8.00 1.38 -3.96
C LEU A 36 -7.39 0.28 -4.84
N ILE A 37 -6.95 0.62 -6.05
CA ILE A 37 -6.43 -0.31 -7.07
C ILE A 37 -5.04 0.15 -7.51
N HIS A 38 -4.03 -0.71 -7.36
CA HIS A 38 -2.69 -0.44 -7.89
C HIS A 38 -2.58 -0.98 -9.32
N ILE A 39 -1.99 -0.19 -10.22
CA ILE A 39 -1.69 -0.56 -11.60
C ILE A 39 -0.21 -0.34 -11.92
N ASP A 40 0.23 -0.76 -13.10
CA ASP A 40 1.61 -0.59 -13.59
C ASP A 40 2.68 -1.17 -12.64
N TYR A 41 2.90 -2.48 -12.69
CA TYR A 41 3.87 -3.19 -11.84
C TYR A 41 5.26 -3.32 -12.48
N GLY A 42 5.65 -2.39 -13.36
CA GLY A 42 6.91 -2.47 -14.11
C GLY A 42 8.19 -2.56 -13.26
N PHE A 43 8.11 -2.17 -11.97
CA PHE A 43 9.24 -2.17 -11.03
C PHE A 43 8.92 -3.00 -9.77
N MET A 44 9.23 -4.30 -9.80
CA MET A 44 9.02 -5.24 -8.68
C MET A 44 10.23 -6.16 -8.47
N LEU A 45 10.29 -6.84 -7.31
CA LEU A 45 11.31 -7.85 -6.97
C LEU A 45 12.77 -7.37 -7.12
N GLY A 46 13.03 -6.08 -6.89
CA GLY A 46 14.37 -5.50 -6.94
C GLY A 46 14.74 -4.83 -8.28
N ILE A 47 13.86 -4.88 -9.28
CA ILE A 47 13.94 -4.02 -10.47
C ILE A 47 13.57 -2.60 -10.03
N GLN A 48 14.47 -1.62 -10.24
CA GLN A 48 14.28 -0.24 -9.76
C GLN A 48 14.41 0.77 -10.90
N PRO A 49 13.60 1.85 -10.89
CA PRO A 49 13.86 2.98 -11.76
C PRO A 49 15.25 3.55 -11.46
N GLY A 50 16.08 3.71 -12.49
CA GLY A 50 17.45 4.25 -12.36
C GLY A 50 18.54 3.27 -11.90
N GLY A 51 18.25 1.97 -11.80
CA GLY A 51 19.26 0.93 -11.55
C GLY A 51 20.04 1.14 -10.24
N ARG A 52 21.39 1.14 -10.31
CA ARG A 52 22.27 1.26 -9.13
C ARG A 52 22.18 2.60 -8.39
N PHE A 53 21.65 3.65 -9.02
CA PHE A 53 21.54 4.99 -8.44
C PHE A 53 20.17 5.30 -7.83
N SER A 54 19.26 4.32 -7.82
CA SER A 54 17.92 4.53 -7.29
C SER A 54 17.95 4.86 -5.79
N LEU A 55 17.32 5.97 -5.39
CA LEU A 55 17.15 6.38 -3.99
C LEU A 55 16.08 5.54 -3.27
N GLU A 56 15.25 4.79 -4.01
CA GLU A 56 14.17 3.96 -3.47
C GLU A 56 14.63 2.59 -2.96
N GLN A 57 15.94 2.37 -2.77
CA GLN A 57 16.49 1.08 -2.33
C GLN A 57 15.90 0.55 -1.02
N ARG A 58 15.40 1.44 -0.14
CA ARG A 58 15.03 1.12 1.24
C ARG A 58 13.55 1.32 1.62
N VAL A 59 12.68 1.75 0.70
CA VAL A 59 11.29 2.08 1.06
C VAL A 59 10.34 1.01 0.54
N PRO A 60 9.98 0.00 1.35
CA PRO A 60 9.10 -1.10 0.92
C PRO A 60 7.61 -0.74 1.01
N PHE A 61 7.24 0.34 1.71
CA PHE A 61 5.86 0.71 1.97
C PHE A 61 5.71 2.23 2.08
N LYS A 62 4.72 2.79 1.38
CA LYS A 62 4.43 4.23 1.33
C LYS A 62 3.03 4.47 1.89
N LEU A 63 2.96 4.87 3.16
CA LEU A 63 1.75 5.36 3.80
C LEU A 63 1.85 6.87 3.95
N THR A 64 1.04 7.61 3.22
CA THR A 64 1.06 9.08 3.27
C THR A 64 0.06 9.60 4.29
N THR A 65 0.23 10.84 4.73
CA THR A 65 -0.70 11.49 5.67
C THR A 65 -2.10 11.58 5.08
N GLU A 66 -2.22 11.83 3.78
CA GLU A 66 -3.51 11.92 3.07
C GLU A 66 -4.26 10.58 3.07
N MET A 67 -3.53 9.45 3.00
CA MET A 67 -4.13 8.12 3.14
C MET A 67 -4.68 7.89 4.55
N VAL A 68 -3.97 8.37 5.58
CA VAL A 68 -4.40 8.30 6.97
C VAL A 68 -5.59 9.23 7.24
N ASP A 69 -5.56 10.43 6.68
CA ASP A 69 -6.64 11.41 6.80
C ASP A 69 -7.90 10.93 6.07
N ALA A 70 -7.75 10.28 4.91
CA ALA A 70 -8.85 9.61 4.22
C ALA A 70 -9.49 8.53 5.11
N MET A 71 -8.69 7.86 5.95
CA MET A 71 -9.16 6.93 6.99
C MET A 71 -9.80 7.62 8.21
N GLY A 72 -9.86 8.95 8.26
CA GLY A 72 -10.37 9.71 9.41
C GLY A 72 -9.34 9.95 10.51
N GLY A 73 -8.05 9.79 10.19
CA GLY A 73 -6.94 10.04 11.11
C GLY A 73 -6.55 8.82 11.96
N THR A 74 -5.45 8.94 12.69
CA THR A 74 -4.84 7.84 13.46
C THR A 74 -5.69 7.31 14.61
N GLN A 75 -6.68 8.08 15.07
CA GLN A 75 -7.59 7.71 16.16
C GLN A 75 -8.91 7.10 15.67
N SER A 76 -9.13 7.03 14.35
CA SER A 76 -10.38 6.52 13.80
C SER A 76 -10.49 5.00 13.93
N GLU A 77 -11.72 4.51 13.91
CA GLU A 77 -11.99 3.06 13.88
C GLU A 77 -11.49 2.43 12.58
N TYR A 78 -11.55 3.16 11.46
CA TYR A 78 -11.08 2.69 10.16
C TYR A 78 -9.56 2.53 10.11
N PHE A 79 -8.80 3.45 10.71
CA PHE A 79 -7.35 3.31 10.81
C PHE A 79 -6.98 2.13 11.72
N ARG A 80 -7.74 1.91 12.79
CA ARG A 80 -7.56 0.75 13.67
C ARG A 80 -7.85 -0.56 12.92
N GLU A 81 -8.93 -0.63 12.14
CA GLU A 81 -9.26 -1.77 11.28
C GLU A 81 -8.15 -2.02 10.24
N PHE A 82 -7.65 -0.97 9.58
CA PHE A 82 -6.50 -1.05 8.66
C PHE A 82 -5.29 -1.72 9.30
N VAL A 83 -4.90 -1.28 10.51
CA VAL A 83 -3.76 -1.86 11.24
C VAL A 83 -4.02 -3.32 11.60
N THR A 84 -5.23 -3.66 12.06
CA THR A 84 -5.60 -5.06 12.36
C THR A 84 -5.48 -5.95 11.13
N LEU A 85 -6.01 -5.52 9.98
CA LEU A 85 -5.95 -6.26 8.72
C LEU A 85 -4.50 -6.42 8.23
N LEU A 86 -3.67 -5.38 8.35
CA LEU A 86 -2.24 -5.46 8.05
C LEU A 86 -1.55 -6.55 8.87
N ILE A 87 -1.75 -6.56 10.19
CA ILE A 87 -1.12 -7.53 11.08
C ILE A 87 -1.59 -8.95 10.75
N GLN A 88 -2.90 -9.15 10.62
CA GLN A 88 -3.49 -10.45 10.32
C GLN A 88 -2.99 -10.98 8.96
N GLY A 89 -3.05 -10.15 7.92
CA GLY A 89 -2.60 -10.54 6.58
C GLY A 89 -1.11 -10.83 6.54
N PHE A 90 -0.28 -10.04 7.23
CA PHE A 90 1.16 -10.31 7.29
C PHE A 90 1.49 -11.60 8.02
N LEU A 91 0.81 -11.91 9.13
CA LEU A 91 0.97 -13.18 9.83
C LEU A 91 0.53 -14.37 8.96
N ALA A 92 -0.57 -14.21 8.22
CA ALA A 92 -1.06 -15.24 7.30
C ALA A 92 -0.13 -15.48 6.10
N LEU A 93 0.70 -14.51 5.72
CA LEU A 93 1.65 -14.62 4.61
C LEU A 93 3.04 -15.14 5.04
N ARG A 94 3.28 -15.30 6.35
CA ARG A 94 4.55 -15.76 6.93
C ARG A 94 4.66 -17.29 7.07
N VAL A 95 3.81 -18.06 6.39
CA VAL A 95 3.81 -19.54 6.44
C VAL A 95 5.06 -20.12 5.78
#